data_AF-A0A9N9DIE4-F1
#
_entry.id   AF-A0A9N9DIE4-F1
#
_cell.length_a   1.000
_cell.length_b   1.000
_cell.length_c   1.000
_cell.angle_alpha   90.00
_cell.angle_beta   90.00
_cell.angle_gamma   90.00
#
_symmetry.space_group_name_H-M   'P 1'
#
loop_
_entity.id
_entity.type
_entity.pdbx_description
1 polymer ?
#
loop_
_entity_poly.entity_id
_entity_poly.type
_entity_poly.pdbx_seq_one_letter_code
_entity_poly.pdbx_strand_id
1 'polypeptide(L)' 'VTQKRAMSWCQSKGNVPYFETSAKEAINVEQAFQTIAKNALQQETDLELYSDFPDPIKIDSDVNRYDGCNC' A
#
# COMPACT_ATOMS: atom_id res chain seq x y z
N VAL A 1 24.04 -5.06 -7.47
CA VAL A 1 22.85 -5.50 -6.69
C VAL A 1 22.41 -6.84 -7.26
N THR A 2 22.07 -7.83 -6.44
CA THR A 2 21.58 -9.13 -6.95
C THR A 2 20.06 -9.13 -7.02
N GLN A 3 19.50 -9.85 -7.99
CA GLN A 3 18.05 -10.03 -8.15
C GLN A 3 17.38 -10.46 -6.85
N LYS A 4 17.96 -11.46 -6.16
CA LYS A 4 17.44 -11.98 -4.88
C LYS A 4 17.36 -10.89 -3.80
N ARG A 5 18.38 -10.04 -3.69
CA ARG A 5 18.41 -8.96 -2.68
C ARG A 5 17.38 -7.88 -3.00
N ALA A 6 17.23 -7.52 -4.27
CA ALA A 6 16.23 -6.53 -4.69
C ALA A 6 14.81 -7.05 -4.44
N MET A 7 14.53 -8.30 -4.83
CA MET A 7 13.24 -8.95 -4.63
C MET A 7 12.87 -9.08 -3.14
N SER A 8 13.80 -9.49 -2.28
CA SER A 8 13.56 -9.53 -0.82
C SER A 8 13.24 -8.16 -0.25
N TRP A 9 13.90 -7.10 -0.73
CA TRP A 9 13.59 -5.74 -0.29
C TRP A 9 12.20 -5.30 -0.73
N CYS A 10 11.84 -5.54 -2.00
CA CYS A 10 10.51 -5.25 -2.54
C CYS A 10 9.39 -5.97 -1.75
N GLN A 11 9.60 -7.24 -1.40
CA GLN A 11 8.69 -8.00 -0.54
C GLN A 11 8.53 -7.34 0.85
N SER A 12 9.64 -6.94 1.48
CA SER A 12 9.62 -6.30 2.80
C SER A 12 8.94 -4.92 2.83
N LYS A 13 8.79 -4.26 1.68
CA LYS A 13 8.22 -2.91 1.56
C LYS A 13 6.74 -2.90 1.16
N GLY A 14 6.03 -3.99 1.46
CA GLY A 14 4.61 -4.13 1.10
C GLY A 14 4.43 -4.78 -0.27
N ASN A 15 5.31 -5.73 -0.61
CA ASN A 15 5.24 -6.50 -1.85
C ASN A 15 5.22 -5.64 -3.12
N VAL A 16 6.13 -4.64 -3.17
CA VAL A 16 6.24 -3.71 -4.30
C VAL A 16 6.62 -4.47 -5.58
N PRO A 17 6.00 -4.20 -6.74
CA PRO A 17 6.37 -4.83 -8.01
C PRO A 17 7.85 -4.61 -8.36
N TYR A 18 8.54 -5.66 -8.77
CA TYR A 18 9.95 -5.63 -9.18
C TYR A 18 10.09 -6.02 -10.65
N PHE A 19 10.85 -5.23 -11.41
CA PHE A 19 11.15 -5.46 -12.82
C PHE A 19 12.64 -5.28 -13.10
N GLU A 20 13.24 -6.20 -13.84
CA GLU A 20 14.59 -6.01 -14.40
C GLU A 20 14.45 -5.37 -15.77
N THR A 21 14.97 -4.15 -15.93
CA THR A 21 14.80 -3.37 -17.16
C THR A 21 16.15 -3.03 -17.78
N SER A 22 16.19 -2.97 -19.11
CA SER A 22 17.34 -2.44 -19.86
C SER A 22 16.84 -1.25 -20.67
N ALA A 23 17.21 -0.04 -20.27
CA ALA A 23 16.85 1.18 -21.01
C ALA A 23 17.52 1.21 -22.40
N LYS A 24 18.73 0.65 -22.51
CA LYS A 24 19.48 0.56 -23.76
C LYS A 24 18.81 -0.38 -24.77
N GLU A 25 18.30 -1.50 -24.29
CA GLU A 25 17.74 -2.57 -25.12
C GLU A 25 16.20 -2.58 -25.12
N ALA A 26 15.58 -1.57 -24.49
CA ALA A 26 14.13 -1.46 -24.30
C ALA A 26 13.47 -2.71 -23.66
N ILE A 27 14.19 -3.39 -22.77
CA ILE A 27 13.69 -4.60 -22.10
C ILE A 27 12.86 -4.20 -20.89
N ASN A 28 11.62 -4.71 -20.81
CA ASN A 28 10.67 -4.58 -19.69
C ASN A 28 10.32 -3.14 -19.25
N VAL A 29 10.73 -2.11 -20.01
CA VAL A 29 10.42 -0.72 -19.71
C VAL A 29 8.92 -0.46 -19.80
N GLU A 30 8.29 -0.88 -20.90
CA GLU A 30 6.85 -0.69 -21.14
C GLU A 30 6.01 -1.37 -20.05
N GLN A 31 6.31 -2.63 -19.72
CA GLN A 31 5.55 -3.38 -18.70
C GLN A 31 5.70 -2.77 -17.31
N ALA A 32 6.89 -2.26 -16.97
CA ALA A 32 7.10 -1.57 -15.70
C ALA A 32 6.25 -0.29 -15.62
N PHE A 33 6.22 0.53 -16.68
CA PHE A 33 5.41 1.74 -16.72
C PHE A 33 3.91 1.46 -16.70
N GLN A 34 3.43 0.46 -17.45
CA GLN A 34 2.02 0.05 -17.41
C GLN A 34 1.58 -0.38 -16.01
N THR A 35 2.43 -1.09 -15.29
CA THR A 35 2.14 -1.54 -13.92
C THR A 35 2.03 -0.34 -12.97
N ILE A 36 2.93 0.63 -13.08
CA ILE A 36 2.90 1.84 -12.26
C ILE A 36 1.63 2.66 -12.56
N ALA A 37 1.29 2.83 -13.84
CA ALA A 37 0.08 3.55 -14.24
C ALA A 37 -1.20 2.90 -13.68
N LYS A 38 -1.31 1.56 -13.78
CA LYS A 38 -2.45 0.82 -13.22
C LYS A 38 -2.55 0.98 -11.71
N ASN A 39 -1.44 0.85 -11.00
CA ASN A 39 -1.41 0.98 -9.54
C ASN A 39 -1.76 2.42 -9.10
N ALA A 40 -1.31 3.43 -9.83
CA ALA A 40 -1.63 4.82 -9.55
C ALA A 40 -3.14 5.10 -9.69
N LEU A 41 -3.76 4.61 -10.77
CA LEU A 41 -5.20 4.75 -10.98
C LEU A 41 -6.02 4.07 -9.88
N GLN A 42 -5.60 2.88 -9.43
CA GLN A 42 -6.26 2.19 -8.30
C GLN A 42 -6.14 2.98 -6.99
N GLN A 43 -4.98 3.58 -6.72
CA GLN A 43 -4.78 4.41 -5.53
C GLN A 43 -5.63 5.68 -5.56
N GLU A 44 -5.72 6.33 -6.72
CA GLU A 44 -6.55 7.54 -6.90
C GLU A 44 -8.03 7.23 -6.62
N THR A 45 -8.54 6.12 -7.17
CA THR A 45 -9.93 5.71 -6.93
C THR A 45 -10.24 5.42 -5.46
N ASP A 46 -9.28 4.86 -4.72
CA ASP A 46 -9.43 4.65 -3.27
C ASP A 46 -9.47 5.99 -2.53
N LEU A 47 -8.53 6.90 -2.83
CA LEU A 47 -8.45 8.20 -2.16
C LEU A 47 -9.67 9.09 -2.41
N GLU A 48 -10.22 9.10 -3.63
CA GLU A 48 -11.47 9.81 -3.93
C GLU A 48 -12.65 9.25 -3.11
N LEU A 49 -12.77 7.92 -3.01
CA LEU A 49 -13.82 7.27 -2.22
C LEU A 49 -13.72 7.59 -0.72
N TYR A 50 -12.49 7.62 -0.18
CA TYR A 50 -12.22 7.93 1.23
C TYR A 50 -12.42 9.42 1.57
N SER A 51 -12.30 10.33 0.60
CA SER A 51 -12.50 11.76 0.81
C SER A 51 -13.96 12.13 1.02
N ASP A 52 -14.89 11.49 0.31
CA ASP A 52 -16.33 11.78 0.40
C ASP A 52 -17.03 11.03 1.55
N PHE A 53 -16.52 9.85 1.94
CA PHE A 53 -17.14 9.02 2.98
C PHE A 53 -16.06 8.39 3.89
N PRO A 54 -15.52 9.13 4.87
CA PRO A 54 -14.57 8.57 5.81
C PRO A 54 -15.21 7.44 6.63
N ASP A 55 -14.47 6.35 6.82
CA ASP A 55 -14.92 5.23 7.64
C ASP A 55 -15.26 5.71 9.06
N PRO A 56 -16.39 5.26 9.65
CA PRO A 56 -16.74 5.62 11.01
C PRO A 56 -15.66 5.16 12.00
N ILE A 57 -15.03 6.11 12.70
CA ILE A 57 -14.12 5.82 13.79
C ILE A 57 -14.94 5.15 14.91
N LYS A 58 -14.72 3.85 15.13
CA LYS A 58 -15.34 3.11 16.23
C LYS A 58 -14.62 3.46 17.52
N ILE A 59 -15.20 4.38 18.29
CA ILE A 59 -14.81 4.65 19.68
C ILE A 59 -15.55 3.63 20.57
N ASP A 60 -15.23 2.33 20.44
CA ASP A 60 -15.53 1.44 21.57
C ASP A 60 -14.45 1.72 22.62
N SER A 61 -14.92 2.24 23.74
CA SER A 61 -14.09 2.77 24.79
C SER A 61 -13.52 1.60 25.58
N ASP A 62 -12.31 1.15 25.22
CA ASP A 62 -11.42 0.41 26.14
C ASP A 62 -10.90 1.35 27.26
N VAL A 63 -11.80 2.18 27.81
CA VAL A 63 -11.59 2.83 29.09
C VAL A 63 -12.06 1.83 30.13
N ASN A 64 -11.15 0.89 30.44
CA ASN A 64 -10.90 0.40 31.78
C ASN A 64 -12.16 0.34 32.69
N ARG A 65 -12.95 -0.74 32.54
CA ARG A 65 -13.96 -1.12 33.55
C ARG A 65 -13.26 -1.71 34.78
N TYR A 66 -12.50 -0.86 35.47
CA TYR A 66 -12.10 -1.02 36.85
C TYR A 66 -12.21 0.36 37.52
N ASP A 67 -13.43 0.80 37.80
CA ASP A 67 -13.70 1.35 39.13
C ASP A 67 -15.21 1.45 39.41
N GLY A 68 -15.55 1.23 40.68
CA GLY A 68 -16.90 1.03 41.18
C GLY A 68 -17.84 2.21 40.98
N CYS A 69 -19.11 1.88 40.72
CA CYS A 69 -20.21 2.79 40.95
C CYS A 69 -21.04 2.26 42.13
N ASN A 70 -20.99 2.99 43.23
CA ASN A 70 -21.77 2.79 44.44
C ASN A 70 -22.71 4.00 44.56
N CYS A 71 -23.90 3.90 43.97
CA CYS A 71 -25.04 4.77 44.23
C CYS A 71 -26.34 4.08 43.79
#